data_AF-A0A1V4AGD7-F1
#
_entry.id   AF-A0A1V4AGD7-F1
#
_cell.length_a   1.000
_cell.length_b   1.000
_cell.length_c   1.000
_cell.angle_alpha   90.00
_cell.angle_beta   90.00
_cell.angle_gamma   90.00
#
_symmetry.space_group_name_H-M   'P 1'
#
loop_
_entity.id
_entity.type
_entity.pdbx_description
1 polymer ?
#
loop_
_entity_poly.entity_id
_entity_poly.type
_entity_poly.pdbx_seq_one_letter_code
_entity_poly.pdbx_strand_id
1 'polypeptide(L)' 'ILDEIRQDEQAWENYMRFAEPYKRIRIAYIDAARKRPEEFRKRLDSFIRKTRDNKQIVGYGGIDKYY' A
#
# COMPACT_ATOMS: atom_id res chain seq x y z
N ILE A 1 -4.28 -9.39 1.29
CA ILE A 1 -3.47 -8.17 1.00
C ILE A 1 -2.04 -8.57 0.70
N LEU A 2 -1.30 -9.17 1.64
CA LEU A 2 0.08 -9.60 1.38
C LEU A 2 0.19 -10.62 0.24
N ASP A 3 -0.73 -11.59 0.18
CA ASP A 3 -0.73 -12.59 -0.89
C ASP A 3 -0.91 -11.95 -2.28
N GLU A 4 -1.75 -10.92 -2.39
CA GLU A 4 -1.97 -10.18 -3.64
C GLU A 4 -0.74 -9.37 -4.04
N ILE A 5 0.00 -8.81 -3.07
CA ILE A 5 1.27 -8.12 -3.36
C ILE A 5 2.33 -9.13 -3.81
N ARG A 6 2.38 -10.32 -3.20
CA ARG A 6 3.33 -11.40 -3.54
C ARG A 6 3.13 -11.98 -4.93
N GLN A 7 1.94 -11.86 -5.51
CA GLN A 7 1.67 -12.30 -6.89
C GLN A 7 2.40 -11.45 -7.94
N ASP A 8 2.81 -10.23 -7.60
CA ASP A 8 3.65 -9.37 -8.45
C ASP A 8 5.05 -9.28 -7.84
N GLU A 9 6.00 -10.03 -8.42
CA GLU A 9 7.37 -10.13 -7.90
C GLU A 9 8.03 -8.76 -7.75
N GLN A 10 7.84 -7.86 -8.72
CA GLN A 10 8.41 -6.52 -8.68
C GLN A 10 7.80 -5.67 -7.56
N ALA A 11 6.48 -5.75 -7.37
CA ALA A 11 5.82 -5.08 -6.26
C ALA A 11 6.27 -5.67 -4.91
N TRP A 12 6.46 -6.98 -4.82
CA TRP A 12 6.91 -7.64 -3.60
C TRP A 12 8.32 -7.20 -3.18
N GLU A 13 9.27 -7.15 -4.11
CA GLU A 13 10.63 -6.66 -3.85
C GLU A 13 10.66 -5.22 -3.35
N ASN A 14 9.91 -4.32 -4.02
CA ASN A 14 9.83 -2.91 -3.61
C ASN A 14 9.12 -2.78 -2.26
N TYR A 15 8.04 -3.54 -2.05
CA TYR A 15 7.31 -3.58 -0.77
C TYR A 15 8.24 -3.98 0.38
N MET A 16 9.10 -4.99 0.18
CA MET A 16 10.07 -5.43 1.20
C MET A 16 11.07 -4.34 1.58
N ARG A 17 11.45 -3.47 0.65
CA ARG A 17 12.41 -2.36 0.87
C ARG A 17 11.81 -1.15 1.58
N PHE A 18 10.49 -0.99 1.62
CA PHE A 18 9.87 0.14 2.32
C PHE A 18 10.05 0.06 3.83
N ALA A 19 9.91 1.20 4.52
CA ALA A 19 9.99 1.25 5.97
C ALA A 19 8.78 0.55 6.62
N GLU A 20 9.02 -0.19 7.71
CA GLU A 20 7.96 -0.92 8.42
C GLU A 20 6.77 -0.04 8.88
N PRO A 21 6.97 1.20 9.38
CA PRO A 21 5.85 2.09 9.68
C PRO A 21 4.97 2.39 8.46
N TYR A 22 5.57 2.65 7.29
CA TYR A 22 4.86 2.90 6.05
C TYR A 22 4.02 1.68 5.65
N LYS A 23 4.61 0.47 5.70
CA LYS A 23 3.90 -0.78 5.40
C LYS A 23 2.68 -0.94 6.31
N ARG A 24 2.85 -0.82 7.63
CA ARG A 24 1.75 -0.96 8.60
C ARG A 24 0.61 0.03 8.33
N ILE A 25 0.93 1.30 8.12
CA ILE A 25 -0.08 2.33 7.85
C ILE A 25 -0.86 2.02 6.56
N ARG A 26 -0.16 1.61 5.49
CA ARG A 26 -0.80 1.31 4.20
C ARG A 26 -1.66 0.06 4.26
N ILE A 27 -1.18 -1.00 4.92
CA ILE A 27 -1.96 -2.22 5.13
C ILE A 27 -3.22 -1.89 5.94
N ALA A 28 -3.11 -1.15 7.05
CA ALA A 28 -4.26 -0.76 7.87
C ALA A 28 -5.28 0.09 7.07
N TYR A 29 -4.80 1.04 6.25
CA TYR A 29 -5.67 1.85 5.39
C TYR A 29 -6.45 1.02 4.35
N ILE A 30 -5.82 0.01 3.75
CA ILE A 30 -6.48 -0.90 2.81
C ILE A 30 -7.46 -1.80 3.57
N ASP A 31 -7.02 -2.38 4.70
CA ASP A 31 -7.81 -3.31 5.52
C ASP A 31 -9.08 -2.67 6.08
N ALA A 32 -9.02 -1.39 6.47
CA ALA A 32 -10.18 -0.61 6.92
C ALA A 32 -11.32 -0.49 5.87
N ALA A 33 -11.04 -0.75 4.60
CA ALA A 33 -12.05 -0.77 3.54
C ALA A 33 -12.70 -2.15 3.32
N ARG A 34 -12.34 -3.22 4.06
CA ARG A 34 -12.86 -4.58 3.83
C ARG A 34 -14.38 -4.71 3.75
N LYS A 35 -15.12 -3.90 4.51
CA LYS A 35 -16.60 -3.88 4.49
C LYS A 35 -17.20 -3.27 3.20
N ARG A 36 -16.37 -2.70 2.33
CA ARG A 36 -16.71 -2.09 1.04
C ARG A 36 -15.83 -2.70 -0.05
N PRO A 37 -16.25 -3.83 -0.67
CA PRO A 37 -15.40 -4.60 -1.58
C PRO A 37 -14.80 -3.79 -2.72
N GLU A 38 -15.58 -2.90 -3.34
CA GLU A 38 -15.11 -2.04 -4.43
C GLU A 38 -13.99 -1.08 -4.00
N GLU A 39 -14.18 -0.42 -2.85
CA GLU A 39 -13.19 0.51 -2.30
C GLU A 39 -11.94 -0.23 -1.82
N PHE A 40 -12.11 -1.43 -1.23
CA PHE A 40 -10.99 -2.30 -0.87
C PHE A 40 -10.15 -2.65 -2.09
N ARG A 41 -10.80 -3.12 -3.16
CA ARG A 41 -10.11 -3.50 -4.40
C ARG A 41 -9.41 -2.31 -5.03
N LYS A 42 -10.09 -1.16 -5.12
CA LYS A 42 -9.50 0.09 -5.62
C LYS A 42 -8.25 0.52 -4.85
N ARG A 43 -8.27 0.46 -3.51
CA ARG A 43 -7.10 0.80 -2.68
C ARG A 43 -5.96 -0.19 -2.86
N LEU A 44 -6.27 -1.49 -2.89
CA LEU A 44 -5.29 -2.54 -3.08
C LEU A 44 -4.60 -2.42 -4.46
N ASP A 45 -5.37 -2.29 -5.52
CA ASP A 45 -4.85 -2.17 -6.89
C ASP A 45 -4.00 -0.91 -7.06
N SER A 46 -4.44 0.22 -6.48
CA SER A 46 -3.65 1.45 -6.46
C SER A 46 -2.32 1.27 -5.71
N PHE A 47 -2.35 0.57 -4.56
CA PHE A 47 -1.15 0.29 -3.77
C PHE A 47 -0.17 -0.62 -4.50
N ILE A 48 -0.63 -1.71 -5.11
CA ILE A 48 0.22 -2.63 -5.90
C ILE A 48 0.85 -1.87 -7.07
N ARG A 49 0.06 -1.12 -7.84
CA ARG A 49 0.57 -0.33 -8.98
C ARG A 49 1.66 0.66 -8.56
N LYS A 50 1.44 1.42 -7.48
CA LYS A 50 2.44 2.39 -7.00
C LYS A 50 3.69 1.70 -6.45
N THR A 51 3.50 0.61 -5.74
CA THR A 51 4.61 -0.18 -5.19
C THR A 51 5.45 -0.82 -6.28
N ARG A 52 4.82 -1.30 -7.36
CA ARG A 52 5.53 -1.79 -8.56
C ARG A 52 6.42 -0.72 -9.17
N ASP A 53 5.95 0.53 -9.23
CA ASP A 53 6.72 1.69 -9.67
C ASP A 53 7.78 2.17 -8.65
N ASN A 54 7.96 1.46 -7.54
CA ASN A 54 8.77 1.86 -6.39
C ASN A 54 8.39 3.25 -5.83
N LYS A 55 7.10 3.61 -5.90
CA LYS A 55 6.57 4.88 -5.42
C LYS A 55 5.79 4.68 -4.12
N GLN A 56 6.10 5.50 -3.14
CA GLN A 56 5.28 5.61 -1.94
C GLN A 56 4.04 6.46 -2.24
N ILE A 57 2.90 6.04 -1.70
CA ILE A 57 1.70 6.88 -1.66
C ILE A 57 1.95 7.89 -0.54
N VAL A 58 1.86 9.17 -0.84
CA VAL A 58 1.82 10.24 0.17
C VAL A 58 0.41 10.34 0.76
N GLY A 59 0.33 10.54 2.07
CA GLY A 59 -0.97 10.70 2.73
C GLY A 59 -1.57 12.06 2.40
N TYR A 60 -2.89 12.15 2.28
CA TYR A 60 -3.55 13.45 2.27
C TYR A 60 -3.59 13.98 3.71
N GLY A 61 -3.18 15.24 3.93
CA GLY A 61 -3.23 15.89 5.25
C GLY A 61 -1.88 16.29 5.85
N GLY A 62 -0.77 16.25 5.10
CA GLY A 62 0.52 16.76 5.57
C GLY A 62 1.27 15.82 6.53
N ILE A 63 1.00 14.50 6.46
CA ILE A 63 1.75 13.48 7.22
C ILE A 63 3.23 13.46 6.81
N ASP A 64 3.52 14.00 5.63
CA ASP A 64 4.86 14.25 5.07
C ASP A 64 5.68 15.21 5.95
N LYS A 65 5.06 15.94 6.88
CA LYS A 65 5.75 16.82 7.84
C LYS A 65 6.39 16.08 9.02
N TYR A 66 6.12 14.80 9.18
CA TYR A 66 6.55 13.99 10.35
C TYR A 66 7.58 12.92 9.99
N TYR A 67 8.10 12.92 8.76
CA TYR A 67 9.13 12.00 8.27
C TYR A 67 10.23 12.76 7.54
#